data_AF-A0A355SF50-F1
#
_entry.id   AF-A0A355SF50-F1
#
_cell.length_a   1.000
_cell.length_b   1.000
_cell.length_c   1.000
_cell.angle_alpha   90.00
_cell.angle_beta   90.00
_cell.angle_gamma   90.00
#
_symmetry.space_group_name_H-M   'P 1'
#
loop_
_entity.id
_entity.type
_entity.pdbx_description
1 polymer ?
#
loop_
_entity_poly.entity_id
_entity_poly.type
_entity_poly.pdbx_seq_one_letter_code
_entity_poly.pdbx_strand_id
1 'polypeptide(L)' 'MRPTFSVSFGGIFVEGRFEKDIFKDSFKFRLFINNGSCGVQPHWHKEIEIIYITQGGVNVGISRKIFHLNKGDIL' A
#
# COMPACT_ATOMS: atom_id res chain seq x y z
N MET A 1 -19.12 7.19 3.27
CA MET A 1 -17.64 7.12 3.38
C MET A 1 -17.20 5.78 2.78
N ARG A 2 -16.19 5.77 1.91
CA ARG A 2 -15.65 4.53 1.30
C ARG A 2 -14.25 4.27 1.90
N PRO A 3 -13.92 3.05 2.35
CA PRO A 3 -12.59 2.74 2.86
C PRO A 3 -11.57 2.56 1.70
N THR A 4 -10.61 3.48 1.57
CA THR A 4 -9.40 3.25 0.77
C THR A 4 -8.48 2.29 1.53
N PHE A 5 -8.02 1.26 0.83
CA PHE A 5 -6.89 0.43 1.24
C PHE A 5 -5.78 0.70 0.22
N SER A 6 -4.65 1.23 0.69
CA SER A 6 -3.45 1.40 -0.13
C SER A 6 -2.52 0.18 0.01
N VAL A 7 -1.58 0.01 -0.92
CA VAL A 7 -0.35 -0.79 -0.77
C VAL A 7 0.69 -0.11 -1.64
N SER A 8 1.57 0.71 -1.05
CA SER A 8 2.39 1.61 -1.87
C SER A 8 3.81 1.83 -1.36
N PHE A 9 4.78 1.61 -2.27
CA PHE A 9 6.21 1.94 -2.20
C PHE A 9 6.81 2.11 -3.63
N GLY A 10 7.06 3.29 -4.23
CA GLY A 10 6.66 4.67 -3.93
C GLY A 10 7.64 5.74 -4.48
N GLY A 11 7.18 6.98 -4.64
CA GLY A 11 7.97 8.12 -5.16
C GLY A 11 8.38 8.00 -6.65
N ILE A 12 8.35 9.03 -7.50
CA ILE A 12 7.75 10.37 -7.42
C ILE A 12 6.22 10.30 -7.61
N PHE A 13 5.50 11.32 -7.15
CA PHE A 13 4.04 11.32 -7.02
C PHE A 13 3.27 11.38 -8.34
N VAL A 14 2.36 10.43 -8.52
CA VAL A 14 1.09 10.56 -9.24
C VAL A 14 0.10 9.72 -8.41
N GLU A 15 -1.03 10.30 -7.99
CA GLU A 15 -2.09 9.51 -7.33
C GLU A 15 -2.53 8.37 -8.26
N GLY A 16 -2.72 7.18 -7.71
CA GLY A 16 -3.13 6.01 -8.51
C GLY A 16 -2.02 5.26 -9.26
N ARG A 17 -0.73 5.63 -9.15
CA ARG A 17 0.36 4.97 -9.93
C ARG A 17 0.45 3.44 -9.75
N PHE A 18 0.09 2.90 -8.58
CA PHE A 18 -0.01 1.45 -8.34
C PHE A 18 -1.44 0.92 -8.34
N GLU A 19 -2.44 1.81 -8.45
CA GLU A 19 -3.86 1.46 -8.42
C GLU A 19 -4.18 0.64 -9.66
N LYS A 20 -4.82 -0.51 -9.46
CA LYS A 20 -5.26 -1.37 -10.55
C LYS A 20 -6.77 -1.48 -10.49
N ASP A 21 -7.41 -1.04 -11.56
CA ASP A 21 -8.85 -1.14 -11.77
C ASP A 21 -9.25 -2.59 -12.12
N ILE A 22 -9.08 -3.49 -11.13
CA ILE A 22 -9.36 -4.93 -11.23
C ILE A 22 -10.79 -5.21 -10.77
N PHE A 23 -11.36 -4.34 -9.95
CA PHE A 23 -12.70 -4.48 -9.40
C PHE A 23 -13.66 -3.50 -10.08
N LYS A 24 -14.88 -3.95 -10.38
CA LYS A 24 -15.96 -3.09 -10.88
C LYS A 24 -16.24 -1.95 -9.88
N ASP A 25 -16.68 -0.79 -10.37
CA ASP A 25 -17.02 0.45 -9.62
C ASP A 25 -17.86 0.29 -8.33
N SER A 26 -18.57 -0.84 -8.19
CA SER A 26 -19.35 -1.20 -7.01
C SER A 26 -18.50 -1.66 -5.80
N PHE A 27 -17.22 -1.99 -6.00
CA PHE A 27 -16.33 -2.35 -4.90
C PHE A 27 -16.00 -1.15 -4.02
N LYS A 28 -15.98 -1.38 -2.71
CA LYS A 28 -15.81 -0.31 -1.70
C LYS A 28 -14.37 -0.05 -1.31
N PHE A 29 -13.42 -0.79 -1.87
CA PHE A 29 -11.98 -0.63 -1.64
C PHE A 29 -11.21 -0.50 -2.94
N ARG A 30 -10.05 0.15 -2.85
CA ARG A 30 -9.04 0.20 -3.91
C ARG A 30 -8.01 -0.91 -3.69
N LEU A 31 -7.35 -1.35 -4.75
CA LEU A 31 -6.25 -2.30 -4.69
C LEU A 31 -5.05 -1.78 -5.45
N PHE A 32 -3.90 -1.88 -4.81
CA PHE A 32 -2.63 -1.44 -5.34
C PHE A 32 -1.69 -2.65 -5.39
N ILE A 33 -0.93 -2.79 -6.49
CA ILE A 33 0.05 -3.86 -6.65
C ILE A 33 1.42 -3.23 -6.82
N ASN A 34 2.36 -3.65 -5.97
CA ASN A 34 3.70 -3.11 -5.91
C ASN A 34 4.76 -4.19 -6.12
N ASN A 35 5.69 -3.94 -7.06
CA ASN A 35 6.72 -4.90 -7.46
C ASN A 35 8.11 -4.58 -6.85
N GLY A 36 8.18 -3.72 -5.83
CA GLY A 36 9.41 -3.44 -5.07
C GLY A 36 10.44 -2.53 -5.77
N SER A 37 10.06 -1.85 -6.85
CA SER A 37 10.99 -1.05 -7.67
C SER A 37 11.24 0.39 -7.18
N CYS A 38 10.55 0.86 -6.13
CA CYS A 38 10.79 2.17 -5.50
C CYS A 38 10.26 2.20 -4.03
N GLY A 39 10.22 3.36 -3.36
CA GLY A 39 9.91 3.48 -1.91
C GLY A 39 9.03 4.68 -1.52
N VAL A 40 7.97 4.47 -0.71
CA VAL A 40 6.95 5.50 -0.46
C VAL A 40 7.45 6.60 0.46
N GLN A 41 7.14 7.82 0.06
CA GLN A 41 7.32 8.99 0.91
C GLN A 41 6.19 9.00 1.96
N PRO A 42 6.50 9.25 3.24
CA PRO A 42 5.50 9.32 4.31
C PRO A 42 4.32 10.22 3.95
N HIS A 43 3.11 9.73 4.19
CA HIS A 43 1.86 10.41 3.85
C HIS A 43 0.77 10.06 4.87
N TRP A 44 -0.37 10.74 4.78
CA TRP A 44 -1.54 10.50 5.63
C TRP A 44 -2.78 10.24 4.79
N HIS A 45 -3.56 9.24 5.17
CA HIS A 45 -4.87 8.92 4.59
C HIS A 45 -5.95 9.03 5.68
N LYS A 46 -7.23 9.15 5.28
CA LYS A 46 -8.39 9.14 6.20
C LYS A 46 -8.98 7.75 6.37
N GLU A 47 -8.32 6.75 5.82
CA GLU A 47 -8.81 5.40 5.61
C GLU A 47 -7.78 4.36 6.09
N ILE A 48 -8.19 3.09 6.17
CA ILE A 48 -7.38 2.00 6.73
C ILE A 48 -6.59 1.32 5.60
N GLU A 49 -5.27 1.46 5.65
CA GLU A 49 -4.34 0.69 4.82
C GLU A 49 -4.14 -0.72 5.38
N ILE A 50 -4.04 -1.74 4.51
CA ILE A 50 -3.63 -3.11 4.87
C ILE A 50 -2.57 -3.55 3.88
N ILE A 51 -1.39 -3.93 4.37
CA ILE A 51 -0.25 -4.34 3.55
C ILE A 51 -0.05 -5.85 3.71
N TYR A 52 -0.13 -6.62 2.62
CA TYR A 52 0.18 -8.05 2.59
C TYR A 52 1.36 -8.35 1.67
N ILE A 53 2.37 -9.05 2.19
CA ILE A 53 3.60 -9.34 1.44
C ILE A 53 3.48 -10.67 0.70
N THR A 54 3.33 -10.61 -0.62
CA THR A 54 3.20 -11.81 -1.46
C THR A 54 4.55 -12.47 -1.75
N GLN A 55 5.63 -11.69 -1.85
CA GLN A 55 7.00 -12.12 -2.11
C GLN A 55 8.03 -11.13 -1.51
N GLY A 56 9.24 -11.61 -1.23
CA GLY A 56 10.33 -10.77 -0.70
C GLY A 56 10.07 -10.29 0.74
N GLY A 57 10.49 -9.06 1.02
CA GLY A 57 10.26 -8.35 2.28
C GLY A 57 10.35 -6.84 2.11
N VAL A 58 9.76 -6.07 3.03
CA VAL A 58 9.66 -4.61 2.98
C VAL A 58 9.78 -4.00 4.38
N ASN A 59 10.30 -2.77 4.45
CA ASN A 59 10.37 -1.99 5.68
C ASN A 59 9.26 -0.94 5.66
N VAL A 60 8.32 -1.02 6.60
CA VAL A 60 7.21 -0.05 6.73
C VAL A 60 7.45 0.87 7.92
N GLY A 61 7.51 2.18 7.67
CA GLY A 61 7.63 3.19 8.71
C GLY A 61 6.25 3.64 9.21
N ILE A 62 5.96 3.46 10.51
CA ILE A 62 4.77 4.00 11.17
C ILE A 62 5.21 4.89 12.32
N SER A 63 4.94 6.20 12.20
CA SER A 63 5.39 7.21 13.16
C SER A 63 6.91 7.15 13.40
N ARG A 64 7.36 6.72 14.58
CA ARG A 64 8.79 6.58 14.96
C ARG A 64 9.28 5.13 15.00
N LYS A 65 8.54 4.18 14.41
CA LYS A 65 8.87 2.76 14.38
C LYS A 65 9.00 2.27 12.94
N ILE A 66 9.90 1.32 12.72
CA ILE A 66 10.06 0.58 11.47
C ILE A 66 9.63 -0.86 11.73
N PHE A 67 8.79 -1.39 10.86
CA PHE A 67 8.33 -2.77 10.85
C PHE A 67 8.98 -3.49 9.68
N HIS A 68 9.63 -4.61 9.95
CA HIS A 68 10.27 -5.46 8.95
C HIS A 68 9.31 -6.60 8.61
N LEU A 69 8.68 -6.54 7.44
CA LEU A 69 7.71 -7.51 6.98
C LEU A 69 8.34 -8.42 5.93
N ASN A 70 8.03 -9.72 5.99
CA ASN A 70 8.45 -10.75 5.05
C ASN A 70 7.23 -11.37 4.37
N LYS A 71 7.47 -12.16 3.31
CA LYS A 71 6.42 -12.94 2.64
C LYS A 71 5.50 -13.67 3.63
N GLY A 72 4.21 -13.40 3.54
CA GLY A 72 3.17 -13.95 4.42
C GLY A 72 2.69 -12.98 5.50
N ASP A 73 3.48 -11.98 5.86
CA ASP A 73 3.11 -11.00 6.89
C ASP A 73 2.01 -10.04 6.41
N ILE A 74 1.17 -9.63 7.36
CA ILE A 74 0.12 -8.63 7.20
C ILE A 74 0.36 -7.51 8.22
N LEU A 75 0.23 -6.26 7.80
CA LEU A 75 0.25 -5.05 8.65
C LEU A 75 -0.98 -4.18 8.37
#